data_AF-A0A7Y3C3S8-F1
#
_entry.id   AF-A0A7Y3C3S8-F1
#
_cell.length_a   1.000
_cell.length_b   1.000
_cell.length_c   1.000
_cell.angle_alpha   90.00
_cell.angle_beta   90.00
_cell.angle_gamma   90.00
#
_symmetry.space_group_name_H-M   'P 1'
#
loop_
_entity.id
_entity.type
_entity.pdbx_description
1 polymer ?
#
loop_
_entity_poly.entity_id
_entity_poly.type
_entity_poly.pdbx_seq_one_letter_code
_entity_poly.pdbx_strand_id
1 'polypeptide(L)'
;FGTLGSTGWYNTPKDVHGEYRGGTIGASPAYSFTAHVAEVDVDVETGIVDVKKIWVAHDCGRALNPILVEGQMEGSAYMGFGEALMEEQLFKDADHGRAGLHNAPSLLDYRIPTSLDTPELESLIVESIDPEGPYGAKEAGEGPLHPSIPAIANAIYDAIGVRMDRLPFSPPHVWRAVEASRDQGSLGKPEGPRTLASPPDVEAEPVHAD
;
A
#
# COMPACT_ATOMS: atom_id res chain seq x y z
N PHE A 1 -30.21 30.69 34.77
CA PHE A 1 -29.21 30.26 33.77
C PHE A 1 -29.91 29.35 32.78
N GLY A 2 -29.96 29.74 31.50
CA GLY A 2 -30.63 28.95 30.45
C GLY A 2 -29.69 27.93 29.80
N THR A 3 -30.22 27.13 28.88
CA THR A 3 -29.45 26.13 28.14
C THR A 3 -28.67 26.78 27.01
N LEU A 4 -27.34 26.61 26.99
CA LEU A 4 -26.51 26.90 25.82
C LEU A 4 -26.42 25.61 24.99
N GLY A 5 -26.93 25.62 23.77
CA GLY A 5 -26.90 24.46 22.87
C GLY A 5 -26.67 24.87 21.42
N SER A 6 -25.95 24.05 20.67
CA SER A 6 -25.71 24.22 19.23
C SER A 6 -25.68 22.86 18.53
N THR A 7 -25.87 22.86 17.22
CA THR A 7 -25.77 21.68 16.35
C THR A 7 -24.98 22.05 15.09
N GLY A 8 -24.34 21.07 14.46
CA GLY A 8 -23.59 21.22 13.21
C GLY A 8 -23.76 19.99 12.33
N TRP A 9 -23.61 20.17 11.01
CA TRP A 9 -23.67 19.11 10.01
C TRP A 9 -22.75 19.46 8.83
N TYR A 10 -22.30 18.46 8.08
CA TYR A 10 -21.48 18.61 6.87
C TYR A 10 -22.00 17.68 5.78
N ASN A 11 -21.96 18.12 4.53
CA ASN A 11 -22.21 17.30 3.35
C ASN A 11 -21.04 17.52 2.39
N THR A 12 -20.43 16.44 1.92
CA THR A 12 -19.46 16.47 0.83
C THR A 12 -20.08 17.11 -0.42
N PRO A 13 -19.33 17.91 -1.21
CA PRO A 13 -19.80 18.45 -2.48
C PRO A 13 -20.43 17.37 -3.37
N LYS A 14 -21.59 17.68 -3.96
CA LYS A 14 -22.43 16.71 -4.69
C LYS A 14 -22.34 16.83 -6.20
N ASP A 15 -21.70 17.88 -6.69
CA ASP A 15 -21.52 18.22 -8.10
C ASP A 15 -20.22 17.64 -8.70
N VAL A 16 -19.39 17.02 -7.86
CA VAL A 16 -18.20 16.28 -8.27
C VAL A 16 -18.64 14.86 -8.64
N HIS A 17 -19.19 14.64 -9.84
CA HIS A 17 -19.49 13.28 -10.31
C HIS A 17 -19.62 13.17 -11.83
N GLY A 18 -19.27 12.00 -12.38
CA GLY A 18 -19.59 11.63 -13.75
C GLY A 18 -21.08 11.32 -13.94
N GLU A 19 -21.62 11.55 -15.14
CA GLU A 19 -23.03 11.30 -15.51
C GLU A 19 -23.41 9.81 -15.65
N TYR A 20 -22.50 8.89 -15.31
CA TYR A 20 -22.69 7.44 -15.47
C TYR A 20 -22.80 6.72 -14.12
N ARG A 21 -23.32 5.49 -14.12
CA ARG A 21 -23.41 4.65 -12.91
C ARG A 21 -22.02 4.38 -12.35
N GLY A 22 -21.73 4.88 -11.15
CA GLY A 22 -20.40 4.83 -10.52
C GLY A 22 -19.59 6.11 -10.66
N GLY A 23 -20.07 7.11 -11.42
CA GLY A 23 -19.41 8.42 -11.57
C GLY A 23 -19.37 9.25 -10.29
N THR A 24 -20.13 8.88 -9.26
CA THR A 24 -20.09 9.47 -7.91
C THR A 24 -19.08 8.78 -6.99
N ILE A 25 -18.49 7.65 -7.39
CA ILE A 25 -17.54 6.89 -6.58
C ILE A 25 -16.15 7.52 -6.77
N GLY A 26 -15.48 7.86 -5.68
CA GLY A 26 -14.13 8.46 -5.71
C GLY A 26 -14.08 9.97 -5.93
N ALA A 27 -15.24 10.63 -5.96
CA ALA A 27 -15.30 12.08 -5.91
C ALA A 27 -15.02 12.56 -4.48
N SER A 28 -13.88 13.19 -4.30
CA SER A 28 -13.47 13.78 -3.03
C SER A 28 -13.14 15.26 -3.26
N PRO A 29 -13.51 16.16 -2.33
CA PRO A 29 -13.10 17.55 -2.41
C PRO A 29 -11.58 17.71 -2.18
N ALA A 30 -10.94 16.72 -1.57
CA ALA A 30 -9.50 16.68 -1.29
C ALA A 30 -8.90 15.33 -1.70
N TYR A 31 -7.77 15.35 -2.39
CA TYR A 31 -7.05 14.14 -2.83
C TYR A 31 -5.73 13.99 -2.09
N SER A 32 -5.53 12.82 -1.51
CA SER A 32 -4.27 12.39 -0.89
C SER A 32 -3.40 11.66 -1.92
N PHE A 33 -2.09 11.70 -1.70
CA PHE A 33 -1.09 11.02 -2.53
C PHE A 33 -0.15 10.20 -1.65
N THR A 34 0.25 9.03 -2.14
CA THR A 34 1.12 8.13 -1.38
C THR A 34 2.22 7.60 -2.29
N ALA A 35 3.44 7.51 -1.76
CA ALA A 35 4.56 6.84 -2.38
C ALA A 35 5.20 5.86 -1.40
N HIS A 36 5.41 4.61 -1.84
CA HIS A 36 6.15 3.61 -1.07
C HIS A 36 7.45 3.24 -1.74
N VAL A 37 8.46 2.96 -0.93
CA VAL A 37 9.69 2.27 -1.34
C VAL A 37 9.78 1.01 -0.50
N ALA A 38 10.06 -0.13 -1.12
CA ALA A 38 10.28 -1.40 -0.42
C ALA A 38 11.69 -1.90 -0.71
N GLU A 39 12.36 -2.40 0.33
CA GLU A 39 13.63 -3.11 0.23
C GLU A 39 13.38 -4.60 0.50
N VAL A 40 13.90 -5.48 -0.37
CA VAL A 40 13.68 -6.93 -0.29
C VAL A 40 14.96 -7.71 -0.56
N ASP A 41 15.09 -8.85 0.11
CA ASP A 41 15.97 -9.94 -0.28
C ASP A 41 15.12 -11.07 -0.89
N VAL A 42 15.57 -11.65 -2.01
CA VAL A 42 14.88 -12.77 -2.66
C VAL A 42 15.80 -13.98 -2.73
N ASP A 43 15.39 -15.06 -2.07
CA ASP A 43 16.05 -16.36 -2.20
C ASP A 43 15.55 -17.05 -3.47
N VAL A 44 16.42 -17.09 -4.49
CA VAL A 44 16.12 -17.71 -5.79
C VAL A 44 16.07 -19.24 -5.75
N GLU A 45 16.55 -19.89 -4.69
CA GLU A 45 16.45 -21.36 -4.54
C GLU A 45 15.11 -21.77 -3.95
N THR A 46 14.56 -20.97 -3.03
CA THR A 46 13.31 -21.30 -2.30
C THR A 46 12.10 -20.47 -2.71
N GLY A 47 12.31 -19.32 -3.37
CA GLY A 47 11.29 -18.34 -3.69
C GLY A 47 10.88 -17.47 -2.50
N ILE A 48 11.55 -17.58 -1.34
CA ILE A 48 11.23 -16.75 -0.18
C ILE A 48 11.62 -15.29 -0.48
N VAL A 49 10.68 -14.37 -0.24
CA VAL A 49 10.89 -12.92 -0.30
C VAL A 49 10.88 -12.39 1.13
N ASP A 50 12.01 -11.83 1.55
CA ASP A 50 12.18 -11.19 2.85
C ASP A 50 12.16 -9.68 2.66
N VAL A 51 11.04 -9.05 3.03
CA VAL A 51 10.90 -7.58 2.98
C VAL A 51 11.61 -7.02 4.21
N LYS A 52 12.66 -6.24 3.99
CA LYS A 52 13.44 -5.66 5.09
C LYS A 52 12.75 -4.45 5.67
N LYS A 53 12.33 -3.56 4.78
CA LYS A 53 11.82 -2.25 5.15
C LYS A 53 10.87 -1.69 4.09
N ILE A 54 9.86 -0.97 4.56
CA ILE A 54 8.96 -0.18 3.72
C ILE A 54 8.95 1.26 4.23
N TRP A 55 9.29 2.20 3.35
CA TRP A 55 9.11 3.63 3.59
C TRP A 55 7.76 4.06 3.02
N VAL A 56 7.00 4.82 3.80
CA VAL A 56 5.64 5.25 3.48
C VAL A 56 5.59 6.77 3.54
N ALA A 57 5.59 7.44 2.40
CA ALA A 57 5.33 8.88 2.33
C ALA A 57 3.87 9.11 1.95
N HIS A 58 3.11 9.77 2.81
CA HIS A 58 1.68 10.00 2.59
C HIS A 58 1.29 11.45 2.84
N ASP A 59 0.62 12.04 1.84
CA ASP A 59 0.00 13.35 1.93
C ASP A 59 -1.36 13.27 2.60
N CYS A 60 -1.40 13.55 3.90
CA CYS A 60 -2.65 13.62 4.68
C CYS A 60 -3.14 15.06 4.87
N GLY A 61 -2.65 16.00 4.06
CA GLY A 61 -2.83 17.42 4.32
C GLY A 61 -2.31 17.79 5.71
N ARG A 62 -3.10 18.49 6.52
CA ARG A 62 -2.74 18.73 7.92
C ARG A 62 -2.90 17.46 8.77
N ALA A 63 -1.83 17.01 9.39
CA ALA A 63 -1.87 15.95 10.38
C ALA A 63 -2.54 16.44 11.67
N LEU A 64 -3.86 16.24 11.79
CA LEU A 64 -4.63 16.65 12.98
C LEU A 64 -4.12 15.99 14.27
N ASN A 65 -3.65 14.74 14.16
CA ASN A 65 -2.95 14.03 15.22
C ASN A 65 -1.82 13.19 14.60
N PRO A 66 -0.57 13.68 14.61
CA PRO A 66 0.56 13.02 13.95
C PRO A 66 0.76 11.57 14.40
N ILE A 67 0.64 11.28 15.70
CA ILE A 67 0.82 9.93 16.25
C ILE A 67 -0.23 8.94 15.70
N LEU A 68 -1.49 9.38 15.57
CA LEU A 68 -2.54 8.52 15.01
C LEU A 68 -2.38 8.35 13.50
N VAL A 69 -1.91 9.38 12.80
CA VAL A 69 -1.61 9.32 11.37
C VAL A 69 -0.47 8.33 11.11
N GLU A 70 0.64 8.43 11.86
CA GLU A 70 1.76 7.48 11.78
C GLU A 70 1.28 6.04 12.01
N GLY A 71 0.49 5.80 13.08
CA GLY A 71 -0.05 4.46 13.36
C GLY A 71 -1.00 3.94 12.27
N GLN A 72 -1.75 4.81 11.59
CA GLN A 72 -2.58 4.42 10.44
C GLN A 72 -1.73 4.08 9.21
N MET A 73 -0.68 4.86 8.93
CA MET A 73 0.24 4.60 7.84
C MET A 73 0.97 3.28 8.03
N GLU A 74 1.45 2.99 9.24
CA GLU A 74 2.08 1.71 9.59
C GLU A 74 1.09 0.55 9.47
N GLY A 75 -0.12 0.68 10.03
CA GLY A 75 -1.15 -0.35 9.93
C GLY A 75 -1.57 -0.64 8.47
N SER A 76 -1.63 0.39 7.65
CA SER A 76 -1.94 0.27 6.21
C SER A 76 -0.82 -0.41 5.44
N ALA A 77 0.43 -0.05 5.70
CA ALA A 77 1.57 -0.69 5.08
C ALA A 77 1.70 -2.16 5.49
N TYR A 78 1.43 -2.48 6.76
CA TYR A 78 1.31 -3.85 7.27
C TYR A 78 0.23 -4.65 6.52
N MET A 79 -0.97 -4.08 6.32
CA MET A 79 -2.05 -4.75 5.58
C MET A 79 -1.66 -5.01 4.13
N GLY A 80 -1.09 -4.01 3.45
CA GLY A 80 -0.62 -4.16 2.08
C GLY A 80 0.55 -5.15 1.95
N PHE A 81 1.42 -5.26 2.96
CA PHE A 81 2.45 -6.30 3.05
C PHE A 81 1.84 -7.70 3.22
N GLY A 82 0.83 -7.84 4.09
CA GLY A 82 0.09 -9.07 4.29
C GLY A 82 -0.56 -9.56 3.01
N GLU A 83 -1.27 -8.68 2.29
CA GLU A 83 -1.86 -8.96 0.98
C GLU A 83 -0.80 -9.31 -0.07
N ALA A 84 0.34 -8.63 -0.05
CA ALA A 84 1.42 -8.88 -1.00
C ALA A 84 2.01 -10.29 -0.87
N LEU A 85 2.18 -10.83 0.33
CA LEU A 85 3.02 -12.01 0.56
C LEU A 85 2.33 -13.21 1.19
N MET A 86 1.24 -13.01 1.95
CA MET A 86 0.69 -14.04 2.83
C MET A 86 -0.77 -14.36 2.56
N GLU A 87 -1.60 -13.33 2.42
CA GLU A 87 -3.05 -13.49 2.41
C GLU A 87 -3.55 -14.05 1.08
N GLU A 88 -4.14 -15.24 1.11
CA GLU A 88 -4.72 -15.90 -0.06
C GLU A 88 -6.09 -16.50 0.26
N GLN A 89 -7.10 -16.13 -0.54
CA GLN A 89 -8.43 -16.72 -0.46
C GLN A 89 -8.56 -17.86 -1.48
N LEU A 90 -8.39 -19.09 -1.00
CA LEU A 90 -8.60 -20.29 -1.79
C LEU A 90 -10.01 -20.83 -1.58
N PHE A 91 -10.67 -21.28 -2.64
CA PHE A 91 -11.98 -21.91 -2.59
C PHE A 91 -11.91 -23.32 -3.15
N LYS A 92 -12.66 -24.24 -2.55
CA LYS A 92 -12.72 -25.65 -2.96
C LYS A 92 -13.38 -25.76 -4.32
N ASP A 93 -12.82 -26.61 -5.18
CA ASP A 93 -13.50 -27.10 -6.38
C ASP A 93 -14.45 -28.27 -6.03
N ALA A 94 -15.03 -28.90 -7.05
CA ALA A 94 -15.96 -30.02 -6.89
C ALA A 94 -15.27 -31.33 -6.47
N ASP A 95 -13.98 -31.48 -6.77
CA ASP A 95 -13.21 -32.70 -6.46
C ASP A 95 -12.70 -32.68 -5.01
N HIS A 96 -12.54 -31.49 -4.44
CA HIS A 96 -12.04 -31.26 -3.08
C HIS A 96 -13.15 -30.94 -2.07
N GLY A 97 -14.41 -31.22 -2.41
CA GLY A 97 -15.56 -31.13 -1.52
C GLY A 97 -16.72 -30.33 -2.12
N ARG A 98 -17.45 -29.60 -1.28
CA ARG A 98 -18.52 -28.72 -1.77
C ARG A 98 -17.88 -27.50 -2.43
N ALA A 99 -18.00 -27.44 -3.76
CA ALA A 99 -17.49 -26.34 -4.57
C ALA A 99 -17.95 -24.97 -4.05
N GLY A 100 -17.05 -24.00 -4.07
CA GLY A 100 -17.29 -22.63 -3.64
C GLY A 100 -17.21 -22.41 -2.13
N LEU A 101 -16.96 -23.44 -1.32
CA LEU A 101 -16.62 -23.24 0.09
C LEU A 101 -15.18 -22.75 0.22
N HIS A 102 -14.94 -21.85 1.16
CA HIS A 102 -13.59 -21.42 1.49
C HIS A 102 -12.74 -22.62 1.88
N ASN A 103 -11.55 -22.70 1.30
CA ASN A 103 -10.52 -23.59 1.74
C ASN A 103 -9.95 -23.00 3.03
N ALA A 104 -10.11 -23.75 4.13
CA ALA A 104 -9.50 -23.45 5.43
C ALA A 104 -9.83 -22.04 6.01
N PRO A 105 -11.09 -21.77 6.40
CA PRO A 105 -11.54 -20.46 6.90
C PRO A 105 -11.20 -20.25 8.39
N SER A 106 -9.92 -20.35 8.75
CA SER A 106 -9.46 -20.15 10.12
C SER A 106 -8.19 -19.29 10.13
N LEU A 107 -7.91 -18.60 11.25
CA LEU A 107 -6.68 -17.80 11.40
C LEU A 107 -5.40 -18.66 11.44
N LEU A 108 -5.53 -19.98 11.57
CA LEU A 108 -4.40 -20.89 11.44
C LEU A 108 -3.99 -21.07 9.97
N ASP A 109 -4.98 -21.08 9.08
CA ASP A 109 -4.80 -21.43 7.67
C ASP A 109 -4.76 -20.20 6.77
N TYR A 110 -5.56 -19.17 7.09
CA TYR A 110 -5.45 -17.83 6.51
C TYR A 110 -4.38 -17.05 7.25
N ARG A 111 -3.17 -17.06 6.69
CA ARG A 111 -2.00 -16.46 7.33
C ARG A 111 -2.05 -14.94 7.19
N ILE A 112 -2.17 -14.28 8.33
CA ILE A 112 -1.88 -12.86 8.48
C ILE A 112 -0.46 -12.70 9.06
N PRO A 113 0.27 -11.62 8.76
CA PRO A 113 1.59 -11.42 9.32
C PRO A 113 1.57 -11.32 10.85
N THR A 114 2.59 -11.87 11.50
CA THR A 114 2.84 -11.67 12.92
C THR A 114 3.81 -10.52 13.15
N SER A 115 4.05 -10.17 14.42
CA SER A 115 5.08 -9.19 14.78
C SER A 115 6.51 -9.61 14.41
N LEU A 116 6.75 -10.91 14.16
CA LEU A 116 8.04 -11.41 13.68
C LEU A 116 8.15 -11.40 12.16
N ASP A 117 7.02 -11.36 11.46
CA ASP A 117 6.98 -11.32 10.00
C ASP A 117 6.96 -9.89 9.46
N THR A 118 6.47 -8.94 10.27
CA THR A 118 6.26 -7.55 9.85
C THR A 118 7.62 -6.88 9.62
N PRO A 119 7.85 -6.27 8.43
CA PRO A 119 9.09 -5.56 8.13
C PRO A 119 9.22 -4.30 8.99
N GLU A 120 10.39 -3.65 8.94
CA GLU A 120 10.48 -2.28 9.44
C GLU A 120 9.58 -1.35 8.61
N LEU A 121 8.76 -0.54 9.27
CA LEU A 121 7.86 0.42 8.62
C LEU A 121 8.27 1.82 9.04
N GLU A 122 8.57 2.68 8.08
CA GLU A 122 8.96 4.07 8.33
C GLU A 122 7.95 5.02 7.68
N SER A 123 7.20 5.73 8.52
CA SER A 123 6.16 6.69 8.11
C SER A 123 6.73 8.10 7.97
N LEU A 124 6.48 8.71 6.82
CA LEU A 124 6.86 10.08 6.46
C LEU A 124 5.58 10.87 6.17
N ILE A 125 5.13 11.67 7.15
CA ILE A 125 3.97 12.55 6.97
C ILE A 125 4.35 13.66 5.98
N VAL A 126 3.57 13.80 4.92
CA VAL A 126 3.63 14.91 3.98
C VAL A 126 2.43 15.80 4.24
N GLU A 127 2.66 17.09 4.50
CA GLU A 127 1.57 18.03 4.73
C GLU A 127 1.36 18.95 3.53
N SER A 128 0.24 18.78 2.82
CA SER A 128 -0.27 19.77 1.86
C SER A 128 -1.63 20.31 2.31
N ILE A 129 -1.61 21.44 3.01
CA ILE A 129 -2.79 22.04 3.65
C ILE A 129 -3.90 22.26 2.61
N ASP A 130 -4.98 21.47 2.70
CA ASP A 130 -6.07 21.47 1.73
C ASP A 130 -7.18 22.45 2.14
N PRO A 131 -7.52 23.46 1.33
CA PRO A 131 -8.55 24.43 1.68
C PRO A 131 -9.95 23.80 1.86
N GLU A 132 -10.21 22.65 1.25
CA GLU A 132 -11.48 21.93 1.36
C GLU A 132 -11.52 20.98 2.58
N GLY A 133 -10.35 20.71 3.17
CA GLY A 133 -10.19 19.85 4.33
C GLY A 133 -10.49 20.56 5.65
N PRO A 134 -11.05 19.86 6.66
CA PRO A 134 -11.21 20.45 7.99
C PRO A 134 -9.84 20.82 8.56
N TYR A 135 -9.60 22.11 8.78
CA TYR A 135 -8.32 22.67 9.19
C TYR A 135 -7.14 22.37 8.23
N GLY A 136 -7.40 21.99 6.98
CA GLY A 136 -6.35 21.58 6.04
C GLY A 136 -6.16 20.08 5.87
N ALA A 137 -6.90 19.25 6.62
CA ALA A 137 -6.66 17.80 6.67
C ALA A 137 -7.26 17.03 5.50
N LYS A 138 -6.57 15.97 5.07
CA LYS A 138 -7.02 14.96 4.11
C LYS A 138 -7.08 13.58 4.77
N GLU A 139 -7.42 12.56 3.99
CA GLU A 139 -7.47 11.18 4.51
C GLU A 139 -6.07 10.63 4.77
N ALA A 140 -5.99 9.66 5.69
CA ALA A 140 -4.80 8.86 5.99
C ALA A 140 -5.18 7.40 6.33
N GLY A 141 -6.36 6.96 5.87
CA GLY A 141 -6.96 5.70 6.27
C GLY A 141 -6.76 4.59 5.25
N GLU A 142 -7.00 4.87 3.97
CA GLU A 142 -6.94 3.86 2.91
C GLU A 142 -5.77 4.11 1.94
N GLY A 143 -5.49 5.38 1.63
CA GLY A 143 -4.43 5.76 0.70
C GLY A 143 -3.04 5.20 1.05
N PRO A 144 -2.63 5.07 2.32
CA PRO A 144 -1.34 4.48 2.67
C PRO A 144 -1.24 2.96 2.47
N LEU A 145 -2.31 2.25 2.10
CA LEU A 145 -2.26 0.80 1.90
C LEU A 145 -1.81 0.45 0.48
N HIS A 146 -2.43 1.09 -0.51
CA HIS A 146 -2.38 0.65 -1.91
C HIS A 146 -0.96 0.55 -2.49
N PRO A 147 0.00 1.44 -2.18
CA PRO A 147 1.31 1.37 -2.83
C PRO A 147 2.24 0.27 -2.28
N SER A 148 1.93 -0.38 -1.16
CA SER A 148 2.78 -1.46 -0.61
C SER A 148 2.98 -2.61 -1.60
N ILE A 149 1.89 -3.10 -2.18
CA ILE A 149 1.91 -4.24 -3.11
C ILE A 149 2.79 -3.97 -4.34
N PRO A 150 2.57 -2.89 -5.13
CA PRO A 150 3.42 -2.60 -6.28
C PRO A 150 4.85 -2.21 -5.90
N ALA A 151 5.09 -1.62 -4.72
CA ALA A 151 6.45 -1.35 -4.25
C ALA A 151 7.23 -2.66 -4.04
N ILE A 152 6.62 -3.65 -3.37
CA ILE A 152 7.22 -4.98 -3.17
C ILE A 152 7.42 -5.68 -4.52
N ALA A 153 6.44 -5.65 -5.42
CA ALA A 153 6.56 -6.24 -6.75
C ALA A 153 7.71 -5.64 -7.57
N ASN A 154 7.89 -4.32 -7.49
CA ASN A 154 8.99 -3.62 -8.16
C ASN A 154 10.33 -3.92 -7.50
N ALA A 155 10.39 -4.07 -6.18
CA ALA A 155 11.60 -4.44 -5.47
C ALA A 155 12.04 -5.87 -5.82
N ILE A 156 11.11 -6.83 -5.93
CA ILE A 156 11.39 -8.18 -6.43
C ILE A 156 11.98 -8.11 -7.85
N TYR A 157 11.38 -7.29 -8.73
CA TYR A 157 11.91 -7.11 -10.07
C TYR A 157 13.31 -6.48 -10.08
N ASP A 158 13.57 -5.47 -9.26
CA ASP A 158 14.92 -4.88 -9.12
C ASP A 158 15.94 -5.89 -8.58
N ALA A 159 15.53 -6.80 -7.70
CA ALA A 159 16.43 -7.81 -7.12
C ALA A 159 16.81 -8.90 -8.13
N ILE A 160 15.84 -9.45 -8.88
CA ILE A 160 16.03 -10.70 -9.65
C ILE A 160 15.53 -10.65 -11.10
N GLY A 161 15.01 -9.52 -11.57
CA GLY A 161 14.53 -9.34 -12.96
C GLY A 161 13.20 -10.01 -13.27
N VAL A 162 12.53 -10.57 -12.26
CA VAL A 162 11.25 -11.28 -12.42
C VAL A 162 10.09 -10.34 -12.14
N ARG A 163 9.14 -10.25 -13.09
CA ARG A 163 7.90 -9.50 -12.91
C ARG A 163 6.82 -10.39 -12.31
N MET A 164 6.41 -10.07 -11.08
CA MET A 164 5.28 -10.70 -10.43
C MET A 164 3.99 -9.98 -10.84
N ASP A 165 3.06 -10.70 -11.46
CA ASP A 165 1.77 -10.18 -11.94
C ASP A 165 0.56 -10.82 -11.23
N ARG A 166 0.84 -11.69 -10.26
CA ARG A 166 -0.17 -12.41 -9.49
C ARG A 166 0.18 -12.41 -8.00
N LEU A 167 -0.83 -12.05 -7.20
CA LEU A 167 -0.79 -12.15 -5.75
C LEU A 167 -1.27 -13.53 -5.25
N PRO A 168 -0.83 -13.92 -4.04
CA PRO A 168 0.28 -13.32 -3.31
C PRO A 168 1.64 -13.75 -3.92
N PHE A 169 2.71 -13.02 -3.60
CA PHE A 169 4.10 -13.37 -3.89
C PHE A 169 4.61 -14.47 -2.95
N SER A 170 3.82 -15.53 -2.76
CA SER A 170 4.16 -16.66 -1.90
C SER A 170 5.39 -17.42 -2.44
N PRO A 171 6.14 -18.14 -1.58
CA PRO A 171 7.34 -18.86 -2.03
C PRO A 171 7.09 -19.79 -3.23
N PRO A 172 5.99 -20.57 -3.29
CA PRO A 172 5.70 -21.38 -4.47
C PRO A 172 5.43 -20.58 -5.75
N HIS A 173 4.82 -19.39 -5.65
CA HIS A 173 4.56 -18.52 -6.81
C HIS A 173 5.86 -17.89 -7.31
N VAL A 174 6.65 -17.33 -6.41
CA VAL A 174 7.94 -16.70 -6.74
C VAL A 174 8.91 -17.75 -7.30
N TRP A 175 9.01 -18.92 -6.66
CA TRP A 175 9.88 -19.99 -7.12
C TRP A 175 9.55 -20.43 -8.55
N ARG A 176 8.26 -20.62 -8.88
CA ARG A 176 7.84 -20.95 -10.26
C ARG A 176 8.21 -19.86 -11.26
N ALA A 177 8.09 -18.60 -10.87
CA ALA A 177 8.46 -17.47 -11.71
C ALA A 177 9.98 -17.39 -11.92
N VAL A 178 10.77 -17.70 -10.88
CA VAL A 178 12.24 -17.82 -10.96
C VAL A 178 12.66 -18.94 -11.90
N GLU A 179 12.09 -20.14 -11.78
CA GLU A 179 12.40 -21.27 -12.68
C GLU A 179 12.07 -20.93 -14.14
N ALA A 180 10.90 -20.33 -14.39
CA ALA A 180 10.53 -19.89 -15.73
C ALA A 180 11.50 -18.85 -16.31
N SER A 181 12.01 -17.94 -15.48
CA SER A 181 13.02 -16.95 -15.87
C SER A 181 14.41 -17.57 -16.09
N ARG A 182 14.78 -18.60 -15.30
CA ARG A 182 16.02 -19.38 -15.49
C ARG A 182 16.02 -20.09 -16.84
N ASP A 183 14.93 -20.75 -17.19
CA ASP A 183 14.78 -21.43 -18.48
C ASP A 183 14.89 -20.47 -19.68
N GLN A 184 14.50 -19.22 -19.49
CA GLN A 184 14.59 -18.15 -20.50
C GLN A 184 15.95 -17.43 -20.52
N GLY A 185 16.83 -17.70 -19.54
CA GLY A 185 18.11 -16.99 -19.40
C GLY A 185 17.96 -15.52 -19.00
N SER A 186 16.82 -15.13 -18.42
CA SER A 186 16.50 -13.75 -18.03
C SER A 186 16.63 -13.48 -16.53
N LEU A 187 17.03 -14.48 -15.73
CA LEU A 187 17.20 -14.31 -14.29
C LEU A 187 18.42 -13.42 -14.00
N GLY A 188 18.20 -12.37 -13.22
CA GLY A 188 19.25 -11.49 -12.75
C GLY A 188 18.75 -10.06 -12.55
N LYS A 189 19.47 -9.29 -11.74
CA LYS A 189 19.18 -7.88 -11.53
C LYS A 189 19.13 -7.15 -12.89
N PRO A 190 18.02 -6.48 -13.23
CA PRO A 190 17.93 -5.74 -14.48
C PRO A 190 18.97 -4.62 -14.50
N GLU A 191 19.44 -4.27 -15.70
CA GLU A 191 20.24 -3.05 -15.85
C GLU A 191 19.41 -1.87 -15.35
N GLY A 192 19.94 -1.17 -14.34
CA GLY A 192 19.24 -0.06 -13.71
C GLY A 192 18.86 1.02 -14.73
N PRO A 193 17.88 1.89 -14.42
CA PRO A 193 17.60 3.04 -15.26
C PRO A 193 18.91 3.82 -15.46
N ARG A 194 19.23 4.19 -16.72
CA ARG A 194 20.35 5.10 -17.01
C ARG A 194 20.18 6.30 -16.08
N THR A 195 21.12 6.50 -15.15
CA THR A 195 21.11 7.54 -14.11
C THR A 195 20.09 8.63 -14.40
N LEU A 196 18.91 8.54 -13.76
CA LEU A 196 18.03 9.70 -13.66
C LEU A 196 18.89 10.77 -12.99
N ALA A 197 19.04 11.92 -13.64
CA ALA A 197 19.71 13.05 -13.02
C ALA A 197 19.09 13.24 -11.63
N SER A 198 19.92 13.48 -10.62
CA SER A 198 19.43 13.76 -9.27
C SER A 198 18.29 14.78 -9.39
N PRO A 199 17.12 14.50 -8.76
CA PRO A 199 16.09 15.52 -8.70
C PRO A 199 16.73 16.79 -8.12
N PRO A 200 16.38 17.98 -8.65
CA PRO A 200 16.90 19.22 -8.09
C PRO A 200 16.57 19.25 -6.59
N ASP A 201 17.49 19.74 -5.77
CA ASP A 201 17.24 19.96 -4.35
C ASP A 201 15.94 20.76 -4.21
N VAL A 202 14.89 20.12 -3.69
CA VAL A 202 13.64 20.81 -3.39
C VAL A 202 13.88 21.50 -2.06
N GLU A 203 14.27 22.76 -2.09
CA GLU A 203 14.20 23.61 -0.90
C GLU A 203 12.75 23.62 -0.44
N ALA A 204 12.50 23.12 0.78
CA ALA A 204 11.20 23.25 1.40
C ALA A 204 10.91 24.74 1.55
N GLU A 205 10.01 25.27 0.71
CA GLU A 205 9.51 26.64 0.84
C GLU A 205 8.99 26.81 2.28
N PRO A 206 9.41 27.86 3.01
CA PRO A 206 8.96 28.07 4.37
C PRO A 206 7.44 28.21 4.35
N VAL A 207 6.76 27.40 5.16
CA VAL A 207 5.32 27.49 5.38
C VAL A 207 5.00 28.92 5.82
N HIS A 208 4.42 29.72 4.93
CA HIS A 208 4.00 31.07 5.23
C HIS A 208 2.89 30.99 6.29
N ALA A 209 3.25 31.39 7.52
CA ALA A 209 2.29 31.65 8.58
C ALA A 209 1.71 33.05 8.36
N ASP A 210 0.55 33.12 7.71
CA ASP A 210 -0.35 34.27 7.76
C ASP A 210 -1.64 33.91 8.52
#